data_AF-J6J6X3-F1
#
_entry.id   AF-J6J6X3-F1
#
_cell.length_a   1.000
_cell.length_b   1.000
_cell.length_c   1.000
_cell.angle_alpha   90.00
_cell.angle_beta   90.00
_cell.angle_gamma   90.00
#
_symmetry.space_group_name_H-M   'P 1'
#
loop_
_entity.id
_entity.type
_entity.pdbx_description
1 polymer ?
#
loop_
_entity_poly.entity_id
_entity_poly.type
_entity_poly.pdbx_seq_one_letter_code
_entity_poly.pdbx_strand_id
1 'polypeptide(L)' 'MDTREQLEHDIEALRQSIRLHWRDLSQLALGPDERAEVRREVEQCIQDLKELLVRLDVRRQSS' A
#
# COMPACT_ATOMS: atom_id res chain seq x y z
N MET A 1 4.86 -15.04 -15.07
CA MET A 1 5.31 -13.78 -14.47
C MET A 1 6.54 -14.07 -13.64
N ASP A 2 7.58 -13.28 -13.84
CA ASP A 2 8.76 -13.29 -12.97
C ASP A 2 8.31 -12.89 -11.54
N THR A 3 8.95 -13.45 -10.51
CA THR A 3 8.67 -13.04 -9.12
C THR A 3 8.94 -11.55 -8.91
N ARG A 4 9.84 -10.95 -9.70
CA ARG A 4 10.07 -9.51 -9.68
C ARG A 4 8.87 -8.72 -10.24
N GLU A 5 8.34 -9.13 -11.40
CA GLU A 5 7.17 -8.49 -12.01
C GLU A 5 5.95 -8.58 -11.07
N GLN A 6 5.81 -9.70 -10.36
CA GLN A 6 4.77 -9.87 -9.35
C GLN A 6 4.91 -8.84 -8.21
N LEU A 7 6.12 -8.68 -7.67
CA LEU A 7 6.38 -7.70 -6.61
C LEU A 7 6.12 -6.27 -7.08
N GLU A 8 6.55 -5.92 -8.30
CA GLU A 8 6.32 -4.60 -8.89
C GLU A 8 4.82 -4.32 -9.08
N HIS A 9 4.05 -5.33 -9.52
CA HIS A 9 2.59 -5.26 -9.64
C HIS A 9 1.90 -5.07 -8.28
N ASP A 10 2.26 -5.88 -7.28
CA ASP A 10 1.67 -5.82 -5.94
C ASP A 10 1.97 -4.47 -5.25
N ILE A 11 3.17 -3.93 -5.46
CA ILE A 11 3.56 -2.58 -5.00
C ILE A 11 2.67 -1.50 -5.63
N GLU A 12 2.41 -1.57 -6.94
CA GLU A 12 1.56 -0.57 -7.61
C GLU A 12 0.10 -0.67 -7.15
N ALA A 13 -0.42 -1.89 -6.97
CA ALA A 13 -1.75 -2.11 -6.42
C ALA A 13 -1.91 -1.49 -5.02
N LEU A 14 -0.94 -1.71 -4.12
CA LEU A 14 -0.95 -1.10 -2.79
C LEU A 14 -0.87 0.43 -2.84
N ARG A 15 -0.04 0.99 -3.73
CA ARG A 15 0.03 2.45 -3.94
C ARG A 15 -1.29 3.04 -4.43
N GLN A 16 -2.04 2.30 -5.24
CA GLN A 16 -3.37 2.73 -5.68
C GLN A 16 -4.39 2.64 -4.54
N SER A 17 -4.37 1.55 -3.76
CA SER A 17 -5.24 1.40 -2.59
C SER A 17 -5.05 2.54 -1.59
N ILE A 18 -3.79 2.85 -1.23
CA ILE A 18 -3.46 3.98 -0.35
C ILE A 18 -4.03 5.30 -0.90
N ARG A 19 -3.88 5.55 -2.20
CA ARG A 19 -4.40 6.77 -2.85
C ARG A 19 -5.93 6.86 -2.76
N LEU A 20 -6.64 5.75 -2.94
CA LEU A 20 -8.11 5.70 -2.84
C LEU A 20 -8.57 5.96 -1.41
N HIS A 21 -8.00 5.29 -0.42
CA HIS A 21 -8.34 5.52 0.99
C HIS A 21 -8.04 6.96 1.46
N TRP A 22 -6.96 7.57 0.96
CA TRP A 22 -6.67 9.00 1.22
C TRP A 22 -7.67 9.94 0.57
N ARG A 23 -8.16 9.59 -0.62
CA ARG A 23 -9.23 10.32 -1.28
C ARG A 23 -10.52 10.21 -0.47
N ASP A 24 -10.87 9.02 0.01
CA ASP A 24 -12.05 8.80 0.83
C ASP A 24 -11.99 9.62 2.13
N LEU A 25 -10.83 9.64 2.81
CA LEU A 25 -10.63 10.48 4.00
C LEU A 25 -10.74 11.99 3.76
N SER A 26 -10.43 12.46 2.55
CA SER A 26 -10.47 13.88 2.20
C SER A 26 -11.81 14.32 1.59
N GLN A 27 -12.58 13.41 1.00
CA GLN A 27 -13.79 13.73 0.25
C GLN A 27 -15.09 13.28 0.93
N LEU A 28 -15.04 12.24 1.76
CA LEU A 28 -16.23 11.74 2.45
C LEU A 28 -16.40 12.43 3.81
N ALA A 29 -17.65 12.75 4.14
CA ALA A 29 -18.05 13.17 5.48
C ALA A 29 -18.08 11.96 6.42
N LEU A 30 -16.93 11.31 6.60
CA LEU A 30 -16.76 10.16 7.47
C LEU A 30 -16.86 10.59 8.93
N GLY A 31 -17.57 9.81 9.72
CA GLY A 31 -17.59 9.91 11.17
C GLY A 31 -16.22 9.59 11.81
N PRO A 32 -16.04 9.89 13.10
CA PRO A 32 -14.76 9.66 13.79
C PRO A 32 -14.26 8.21 13.72
N ASP A 33 -15.17 7.24 13.86
CA ASP A 33 -14.84 5.81 13.85
C ASP A 33 -14.45 5.33 12.44
N GLU A 34 -15.21 5.72 11.42
CA GLU A 34 -14.90 5.43 10.01
C GLU A 34 -13.55 6.04 9.61
N ARG A 35 -13.24 7.26 10.07
CA ARG A 35 -11.93 7.88 9.83
C ARG A 35 -10.79 7.11 10.48
N ALA A 36 -11.02 6.59 11.69
CA ALA A 36 -10.03 5.80 12.40
C ALA A 36 -9.77 4.46 11.68
N GLU A 37 -10.84 3.83 11.17
CA GLU A 37 -10.75 2.59 10.38
C GLU A 37 -9.97 2.80 9.08
N VAL A 38 -10.35 3.81 8.28
CA VAL A 38 -9.63 4.10 7.01
C VAL A 38 -8.16 4.48 7.27
N ARG A 39 -7.88 5.20 8.37
CA ARG A 39 -6.48 5.47 8.77
C ARG A 39 -5.72 4.18 9.08
N ARG A 40 -6.33 3.25 9.81
CA ARG A 40 -5.72 1.95 10.14
C ARG A 40 -5.44 1.13 8.89
N GLU A 41 -6.37 1.11 7.94
CA GLU A 41 -6.19 0.44 6.65
C GLU A 41 -5.03 1.03 5.85
N VAL A 42 -4.93 2.36 5.78
CA VAL A 42 -3.83 3.07 5.11
C VAL A 42 -2.49 2.74 5.78
N GLU A 43 -2.43 2.74 7.11
CA GLU A 43 -1.23 2.39 7.86
C GLU A 43 -0.79 0.96 7.57
N GLN A 44 -1.73 0.01 7.50
CA GLN A 44 -1.43 -1.38 7.13
C GLN A 44 -0.89 -1.47 5.70
N CYS A 45 -1.55 -0.85 4.72
CA CYS A 45 -1.08 -0.86 3.33
C CYS A 45 0.33 -0.24 3.19
N ILE A 46 0.67 0.79 3.98
CA ILE A 46 2.00 1.39 3.99
C ILE A 46 3.04 0.39 4.53
N GLN A 47 2.72 -0.40 5.55
CA GLN A 47 3.64 -1.42 6.06
C GLN A 47 3.86 -2.54 5.06
N ASP A 48 2.78 -3.05 4.45
CA ASP A 48 2.87 -4.09 3.42
C ASP A 48 3.71 -3.61 2.22
N LEU A 49 3.52 -2.34 1.82
CA LEU A 49 4.31 -1.71 0.76
C LEU A 49 5.80 -1.64 1.12
N LYS A 50 6.14 -1.26 2.35
CA LYS A 50 7.54 -1.22 2.82
C LYS A 50 8.17 -2.62 2.78
N GLU A 51 7.45 -3.65 3.22
CA GLU A 51 7.94 -5.02 3.19
C GLU A 51 8.22 -5.48 1.76
N LEU A 52 7.29 -5.24 0.84
CA LEU A 52 7.46 -5.61 -0.57
C LEU A 52 8.62 -4.85 -1.23
N LEU A 53 8.79 -3.56 -0.92
CA LEU A 53 9.93 -2.77 -1.40
C LEU A 53 11.27 -3.32 -0.89
N VAL A 54 11.36 -3.71 0.38
CA VAL A 54 12.56 -4.35 0.93
C VAL A 54 12.84 -5.68 0.22
N ARG A 55 11.82 -6.51 0.02
CA ARG A 55 11.95 -7.79 -0.69
C ARG A 55 12.41 -7.61 -2.15
N LEU A 56 11.91 -6.56 -2.81
CA LEU A 56 12.31 -6.21 -4.17
C LEU A 56 13.77 -5.74 -4.20
N ASP A 57 14.19 -4.91 -3.24
CA ASP A 57 15.55 -4.39 -3.15
C ASP A 57 16.59 -5.49 -2.88
N VAL A 58 16.31 -6.40 -1.94
CA VAL A 58 17.15 -7.59 -1.69
C VAL A 58 17.34 -8.41 -2.96
N ARG A 59 16.28 -8.61 -3.74
CA ARG A 59 16.33 -9.36 -5.01
C ARG A 59 17.11 -8.61 -6.09
N ARG A 60 17.05 -7.28 -6.11
CA ARG A 60 17.82 -6.44 -7.02
C ARG A 60 19.33 -6.49 -6.74
N GLN A 61 19.72 -6.63 -5.48
CA GLN A 61 21.14 -6.72 -5.07
C GLN A 61 21.72 -8.14 -5.22
N SER A 62 20.86 -9.16 -5.33
CA SER A 62 21.27 -10.58 -5.43
C SER A 62 21.40 -11.08 -6.87
N SER A 63 21.32 -10.19 -7.85
CA SER A 63 21.28 -10.48 -9.29
C SER A 63 22.46 -9.89 -10.06
#